data_AF-A0AA39JZP4-F1
#
_entry.id   AF-A0AA39JZP4-F1
#
_cell.length_a   1.000
_cell.length_b   1.000
_cell.length_c   1.000
_cell.angle_alpha   90.00
_cell.angle_beta   90.00
_cell.angle_gamma   90.00
#
_symmetry.space_group_name_H-M   'P 1'
#
loop_
_entity.id
_entity.type
_entity.pdbx_description
1 polymer ?
#
loop_
_entity_poly.entity_id
_entity_poly.type
_entity_poly.pdbx_seq_one_letter_code
_entity_poly.pdbx_strand_id
1 'polypeptide(L)' 'QNSFIKGAFNLPANSSYPTLPSLMLILIQYSLVVFHCNNCKPTGRGPRIAVWYQDELDKWGLIEPF' A
#
# COMPACT_ATOMS: atom_id res chain seq x y z
N GLN A 1 18.94 3.72 -12.41
CA GLN A 1 17.88 4.42 -13.15
C GLN A 1 16.73 4.70 -12.19
N ASN A 2 16.25 5.95 -12.14
CA ASN A 2 15.05 6.33 -11.37
C ASN A 2 13.83 6.24 -12.30
N SER A 3 13.24 5.06 -12.39
CA SER A 3 12.06 4.80 -13.20
C SER A 3 10.85 4.60 -12.30
N PHE A 4 9.69 5.11 -12.71
CA PHE A 4 8.43 4.93 -12.00
C PHE A 4 7.31 4.57 -12.98
N ILE A 5 6.25 3.96 -12.46
CA ILE A 5 5.05 3.63 -13.24
C ILE A 5 4.27 4.92 -13.45
N LYS A 6 4.02 5.30 -14.71
CA LYS A 6 3.26 6.52 -15.04
C LYS A 6 1.87 6.47 -14.38
N GLY A 7 1.53 7.49 -13.61
CA GLY A 7 0.25 7.59 -12.88
C GLY A 7 0.24 6.94 -11.50
N ALA A 8 1.34 6.28 -11.08
CA ALA A 8 1.42 5.74 -9.73
C ALA A 8 1.68 6.84 -8.69
N PHE A 9 1.03 6.72 -7.53
CA PHE A 9 1.35 7.50 -6.36
C PHE A 9 2.63 6.97 -5.70
N ASN A 10 3.64 7.83 -5.58
CA ASN A 10 4.90 7.45 -4.96
C ASN A 10 4.85 7.72 -3.44
N LEU A 11 4.77 6.65 -2.65
CA LEU A 11 4.70 6.72 -1.20
C LEU A 11 6.05 6.33 -0.59
N PRO A 12 6.66 7.18 0.27
CA PRO A 12 7.91 6.83 0.93
C PRO A 12 7.67 5.72 1.97
N ALA A 13 8.34 4.58 1.81
CA ALA A 13 8.15 3.42 2.69
C ALA A 13 8.55 3.64 4.16
N ASN A 14 9.38 4.65 4.46
CA ASN A 14 9.78 4.96 5.83
C ASN A 14 8.70 5.75 6.59
N SER A 15 7.84 6.47 5.87
CA SER A 15 6.71 7.23 6.44
C SER A 15 5.36 6.58 6.12
N SER A 16 5.33 5.45 5.41
CA SER A 16 4.09 4.83 4.95
C SER A 16 3.27 4.24 6.09
N TYR A 17 3.90 3.69 7.14
CA TYR A 17 3.17 3.15 8.29
C TYR A 17 2.36 4.22 9.05
N PRO A 18 2.95 5.35 9.48
CA PRO A 18 2.17 6.39 10.18
C PRO A 18 1.17 7.14 9.29
N THR A 19 1.37 7.16 7.96
CA THR A 19 0.46 7.87 7.04
C THR A 19 -0.64 6.99 6.47
N LEU A 20 -0.55 5.66 6.65
CA LEU A 20 -1.51 4.69 6.13
C LEU A 20 -2.96 5.02 6.49
N PRO A 21 -3.30 5.37 7.75
CA PRO A 21 -4.69 5.65 8.12
C PRO A 21 -5.29 6.84 7.34
N SER A 22 -4.49 7.88 7.07
CA SER A 22 -4.94 9.01 6.25
C SER A 22 -5.04 8.65 4.76
N LEU A 23 -4.18 7.75 4.28
CA LEU A 23 -4.23 7.26 2.90
C LEU A 23 -5.43 6.35 2.64
N MET A 24 -5.95 5.65 3.66
CA MET A 24 -7.15 4.81 3.53
C MET A 24 -8.32 5.56 2.91
N LEU A 25 -8.54 6.84 3.27
CA LEU A 25 -9.61 7.67 2.72
C LEU A 25 -9.60 7.78 1.18
N ILE A 26 -8.41 7.63 0.58
CA ILE A 26 -8.23 7.63 -0.88
C ILE A 26 -8.24 6.20 -1.40
N LEU A 27 -7.50 5.29 -0.75
CA LEU A 27 -7.29 3.93 -1.22
C LEU A 27 -8.58 3.09 -1.26
N ILE A 28 -9.50 3.28 -0.30
CA ILE A 28 -10.77 2.53 -0.23
C ILE A 28 -11.72 2.81 -1.41
N GLN A 29 -11.48 3.88 -2.17
CA GLN A 29 -12.27 4.21 -3.36
C GLN A 29 -11.91 3.30 -4.55
N TYR A 30 -10.82 2.53 -4.45
CA TYR A 30 -10.33 1.65 -5.49
C TYR A 30 -10.47 0.20 -5.06
N SER A 31 -11.02 -0.63 -5.95
CA SER A 31 -11.20 -2.07 -5.70
C SER A 31 -9.89 -2.87 -5.69
N LEU A 32 -8.83 -2.34 -6.31
CA LEU A 32 -7.54 -3.00 -6.40
C LEU A 32 -6.41 -2.00 -6.18
N VAL A 33 -5.57 -2.26 -5.17
CA VAL A 33 -4.39 -1.47 -4.84
C VAL A 33 -3.15 -2.34 -5.00
N VAL A 34 -2.22 -1.92 -5.86
CA VAL A 34 -0.98 -2.66 -6.14
C VAL A 34 0.22 -1.93 -5.54
N PHE A 35 0.94 -2.58 -4.63
CA PHE A 35 2.16 -2.04 -4.03
C PHE A 35 3.41 -2.53 -4.77
N HIS A 36 4.24 -1.58 -5.20
CA HIS A 36 5.48 -1.84 -5.91
C HIS A 36 6.65 -1.07 -5.27
N CYS A 37 7.84 -1.66 -5.24
CA CYS A 37 9.06 -0.95 -4.87
C CYS A 37 10.20 -1.31 -5.81
N ASN A 38 11.19 -0.43 -5.95
CA ASN A 38 12.35 -0.64 -6.84
C ASN A 38 13.24 -1.85 -6.46
N ASN A 39 12.93 -2.54 -5.36
CA ASN A 39 13.63 -3.74 -4.92
C ASN A 39 12.59 -4.75 -4.41
N CYS A 40 11.80 -5.31 -5.33
CA CYS A 40 10.77 -6.33 -5.09
C CYS A 40 11.40 -7.68 -4.69
N LYS A 41 11.91 -7.75 -3.46
CA LYS A 41 12.28 -9.00 -2.80
C LYS A 41 11.14 -9.46 -1.90
N PRO A 42 11.00 -10.77 -1.59
CA PRO A 42 9.95 -11.28 -0.69
C PRO A 42 9.92 -10.60 0.68
N THR A 43 11.06 -10.18 1.22
CA THR A 43 11.18 -9.44 2.49
C THR A 43 11.26 -7.91 2.31
N GLY A 44 10.96 -7.44 1.10
CA GLY A 44 11.08 -6.05 0.68
C GLY A 44 9.95 -5.16 1.19
N ARG A 45 10.00 -3.91 0.75
CA ARG A 45 9.05 -2.86 1.17
C ARG A 45 7.65 -3.08 0.61
N GLY A 46 7.54 -3.65 -0.60
CA GLY A 46 6.25 -3.94 -1.25
C GLY A 46 5.36 -4.88 -0.42
N PRO A 47 5.81 -6.13 -0.16
CA PRO A 47 5.05 -7.07 0.67
C PRO A 47 4.73 -6.52 2.06
N ARG A 48 5.66 -5.78 2.68
CA ARG A 48 5.45 -5.18 4.00
C ARG A 48 4.30 -4.17 4.02
N ILE A 49 4.24 -3.26 3.04
CA ILE A 49 3.16 -2.26 2.98
C ILE A 49 1.83 -2.94 2.65
N ALA A 50 1.83 -3.96 1.79
CA ALA A 50 0.61 -4.72 1.49
C ALA A 50 0.02 -5.37 2.75
N VAL A 51 0.86 -5.95 3.61
CA VAL A 51 0.42 -6.51 4.91
C VAL A 51 -0.15 -5.40 5.80
N TRP A 52 0.53 -4.26 5.95
CA TRP A 52 0.01 -3.15 6.74
C TRP A 52 -1.32 -2.60 6.22
N TYR A 53 -1.50 -2.58 4.89
CA TYR A 53 -2.75 -2.16 4.27
C TYR A 53 -3.88 -3.14 4.60
N GLN A 54 -3.61 -4.45 4.57
CA GLN A 54 -4.57 -5.46 5.03
C GLN A 54 -4.92 -5.26 6.51
N ASP A 55 -3.91 -5.09 7.39
CA ASP A 55 -4.15 -4.85 8.82
C ASP A 55 -5.05 -3.61 9.05
N GLU A 56 -4.93 -2.59 8.21
CA GLU A 56 -5.74 -1.38 8.29
C GLU A 56 -7.15 -1.58 7.71
N LEU A 57 -7.31 -2.33 6.61
CA LEU A 57 -8.63 -2.75 6.11
C LEU A 57 -9.39 -3.55 7.17
N ASP A 58 -8.70 -4.45 7.87
CA ASP A 58 -9.28 -5.27 8.93
C ASP A 58 -9.77 -4.40 10.10
N LYS A 59 -9.01 -3.37 10.49
CA LYS A 59 -9.43 -2.39 11.52
C LYS A 59 -10.66 -1.59 11.10
N TRP A 60 -10.81 -1.30 9.81
CA TRP A 60 -11.95 -0.57 9.26
C TRP A 60 -13.16 -1.47 9.01
N GLY A 61 -13.00 -2.79 9.11
CA GLY A 61 -14.06 -3.75 8.82
C GLY A 61 -14.41 -3.85 7.33
N LEU A 62 -13.47 -3.51 6.45
CA LEU A 62 -13.66 -3.47 4.99
C LEU A 62 -13.17 -4.73 4.27
N ILE A 63 -13.09 -5.85 5.00
CA ILE A 63 -12.66 -7.12 4.43
C ILE A 63 -13.80 -7.65 3.55
N GLU A 64 -13.66 -7.53 2.23
CA GLU A 64 -14.50 -8.26 1.30
C GLU A 64 -14.27 -9.77 1.54
N PRO A 65 -15.33 -10.57 1.76
CA PRO A 65 -15.20 -12.02 1.80
C PRO A 65 -14.76 -12.49 0.41
N PHE A 66 -13.53 -13.00 0.33
CA PHE A 66 -13.03 -13.69 -0.87
C PHE A 66 -13.86 -14.94 -1.18
#